data_AF-H9B9D1-F1
#
_entry.id   AF-H9B9D1-F1
#
_cell.length_a   1.000
_cell.length_b   1.000
_cell.length_c   1.000
_cell.angle_alpha   90.00
_cell.angle_beta   90.00
_cell.angle_gamma   90.00
#
_symmetry.space_group_name_H-M   'P 1'
#
loop_
_entity.id
_entity.type
_entity.pdbx_description
1 polymer ?
#
loop_
_entity_poly.entity_id
_entity_poly.type
_entity_poly.pdbx_seq_one_letter_code
_entity_poly.pdbx_strand_id
1 'polypeptide(L)'
;MPASSDLSNGGHSPGGSQALVLVNGASQEPSNSASSAPEFYLTERLPHAMALDALPYVDPLPAEQQQEVQQLLQQEMALIAQEAGGPDNLPDYLSDLPLPKTAILDDAETMLGKEMARKARGEPIPELDLSKYTSFTVPTGQKASDVKLWEKAVVNCQQLLQHTATAHINLELMNAHAAASWQRHLKNLTQTKDRLAAATKRRAEEENTICKTRKLQQVEAAGTLKQLDQTAQQYKNNNASIIAALGPLTAEVQDLKAKCRIRGILPEYAEEDELDLEAWQEAANVES
;
A
#
# COMPACT_ATOMS: atom_id res chain seq x y z
N MET A 1 63.62 46.71 -46.27
CA MET A 1 62.60 47.68 -45.81
C MET A 1 61.24 47.14 -46.27
N PRO A 2 60.22 47.09 -45.41
CA PRO A 2 60.05 46.03 -44.42
C PRO A 2 58.67 45.32 -44.50
N ALA A 3 58.56 44.23 -43.72
CA ALA A 3 57.43 43.76 -42.91
C ALA A 3 56.00 43.77 -43.49
N SER A 4 55.32 42.63 -43.39
CA SER A 4 54.36 42.43 -42.28
C SER A 4 53.85 41.00 -42.24
N SER A 5 54.04 40.40 -41.07
CA SER A 5 53.37 39.23 -40.52
C SER A 5 51.91 39.53 -40.23
N ASP A 6 51.00 38.61 -40.55
CA ASP A 6 49.72 38.51 -39.86
C ASP A 6 49.42 37.06 -39.49
N LEU A 7 49.23 36.87 -38.19
CA LEU A 7 48.73 35.68 -37.51
C LEU A 7 47.20 35.67 -37.60
N SER A 8 46.61 34.57 -38.06
CA SER A 8 45.23 34.17 -37.71
C SER A 8 45.20 32.63 -37.66
N ASN A 9 45.26 32.03 -36.47
CA ASN A 9 44.18 31.71 -35.55
C ASN A 9 43.25 30.58 -36.04
N GLY A 10 43.33 29.45 -35.33
CA GLY A 10 42.16 28.69 -34.89
C GLY A 10 41.67 27.53 -35.76
N GLY A 11 41.62 26.33 -35.16
CA GLY A 11 40.59 25.34 -35.54
C GLY A 11 41.01 23.87 -35.62
N HIS A 12 41.69 23.31 -34.61
CA HIS A 12 41.64 21.85 -34.42
C HIS A 12 40.37 21.49 -33.64
N SER A 13 39.50 20.74 -34.29
CA SER A 13 38.27 20.16 -33.75
C SER A 13 38.58 18.94 -32.87
N PRO A 14 38.10 18.87 -31.62
CA PRO A 14 37.96 17.60 -30.91
C PRO A 14 36.46 17.28 -30.82
N GLY A 15 35.95 16.55 -31.80
CA GLY A 15 34.63 15.92 -31.75
C GLY A 15 34.69 14.64 -30.91
N GLY A 16 34.83 14.79 -29.60
CA GLY A 16 34.64 13.72 -28.62
C GLY A 16 33.46 14.07 -27.74
N SER A 17 32.26 13.60 -28.10
CA SER A 17 31.04 13.77 -27.31
C SER A 17 31.18 13.04 -25.97
N GLN A 18 31.77 13.69 -24.97
CA GLN A 18 31.54 13.31 -23.58
C GLN A 18 30.13 13.78 -23.23
N ALA A 19 29.23 12.82 -23.08
CA ALA A 19 27.92 13.04 -22.51
C ALA A 19 28.11 13.66 -21.12
N LEU A 20 27.86 14.97 -21.02
CA LEU A 20 27.80 15.69 -19.77
C LEU A 20 26.63 15.08 -18.98
N VAL A 21 26.96 14.19 -18.04
CA VAL A 21 25.97 13.66 -17.08
C VAL A 21 25.45 14.86 -16.31
N LEU A 22 24.21 15.27 -16.61
CA LEU A 22 23.49 16.25 -15.80
C LEU A 22 23.31 15.67 -14.40
N VAL A 23 24.23 15.98 -13.48
CA VAL A 23 23.98 15.92 -12.04
C VAL A 23 23.13 17.13 -11.69
N ASN A 24 21.87 17.10 -12.11
CA ASN A 24 20.82 17.84 -11.45
C ASN A 24 19.95 16.81 -10.76
N GLY A 25 20.16 16.64 -9.46
CA GLY A 25 19.21 16.03 -8.52
C GLY A 25 17.96 16.89 -8.35
N ALA A 26 17.44 17.42 -9.45
CA ALA A 26 16.03 17.72 -9.54
C ALA A 26 15.37 16.37 -9.73
N SER A 27 14.87 15.78 -8.65
CA SER A 27 13.69 14.96 -8.75
C SER A 27 12.69 15.80 -9.54
N GLN A 28 12.61 15.58 -10.86
CA GLN A 28 11.38 15.85 -11.56
C GLN A 28 10.37 15.08 -10.74
N GLU A 29 9.55 15.80 -9.98
CA GLU A 29 8.24 15.25 -9.66
C GLU A 29 7.74 14.67 -10.98
N PRO A 30 7.29 13.40 -11.01
CA PRO A 30 6.66 12.91 -12.21
C PRO A 30 5.63 13.97 -12.54
N SER A 31 5.83 14.61 -13.69
CA SER A 31 4.82 15.49 -14.26
C SER A 31 3.53 14.71 -14.08
N ASN A 32 2.51 15.39 -13.57
CA ASN A 32 1.17 14.86 -13.41
C ASN A 32 0.57 14.63 -14.82
N SER A 33 1.28 13.91 -15.68
CA SER A 33 0.72 13.12 -16.76
C SER A 33 -0.14 12.12 -16.03
N ALA A 34 -1.42 12.40 -16.05
CA ALA A 34 -2.47 11.46 -15.76
C ALA A 34 -2.12 10.13 -16.44
N SER A 35 -1.45 9.23 -15.71
CA SER A 35 -1.69 7.83 -15.90
C SER A 35 -3.09 7.64 -15.36
N SER A 36 -4.09 7.75 -16.25
CA SER A 36 -5.42 7.24 -16.00
C SER A 36 -5.35 5.71 -15.98
N ALA A 37 -4.52 5.15 -15.08
CA ALA A 37 -4.84 3.85 -14.55
C ALA A 37 -6.18 4.07 -13.83
N PRO A 38 -7.23 3.31 -14.16
CA PRO A 38 -8.46 3.40 -13.41
C PRO A 38 -8.09 3.22 -11.94
N GLU A 39 -8.50 4.16 -11.09
CA GLU A 39 -8.34 4.04 -9.64
C GLU A 39 -9.03 2.73 -9.24
N PHE A 40 -8.24 1.68 -9.06
CA PHE A 40 -8.73 0.33 -8.87
C PHE A 40 -8.92 0.12 -7.38
N TYR A 41 -10.17 0.22 -6.92
CA TYR A 41 -10.50 -0.08 -5.53
C TYR A 41 -10.94 -1.54 -5.42
N LEU A 42 -10.28 -2.31 -4.55
CA LEU A 42 -10.65 -3.71 -4.28
C LEU A 42 -12.12 -3.87 -3.88
N THR A 43 -12.70 -2.85 -3.26
CA THR A 43 -14.12 -2.77 -2.89
C THR A 43 -15.08 -2.77 -4.08
N GLU A 44 -14.64 -2.38 -5.28
CA GLU A 44 -15.48 -2.37 -6.48
C GLU A 44 -15.54 -3.72 -7.19
N ARG A 45 -14.53 -4.58 -6.98
CA ARG A 45 -14.44 -5.92 -7.63
C ARG A 45 -15.01 -7.04 -6.76
N LEU A 46 -15.05 -6.84 -5.45
CA LEU A 46 -15.59 -7.83 -4.51
C LEU A 46 -17.12 -7.73 -4.47
N PRO A 47 -17.87 -8.76 -4.94
CA PRO A 47 -19.33 -8.72 -5.04
C PRO A 47 -20.05 -8.53 -3.71
N HIS A 48 -19.36 -8.81 -2.59
CA HIS A 48 -19.90 -8.68 -1.23
C HIS A 48 -19.26 -7.55 -0.42
N ALA A 49 -18.38 -6.72 -1.01
CA ALA A 49 -17.76 -5.63 -0.28
C ALA A 49 -18.77 -4.60 0.25
N MET A 50 -19.90 -4.43 -0.45
CA MET A 50 -21.00 -3.57 0.02
C MET A 50 -21.81 -4.17 1.18
N ALA A 51 -21.72 -5.48 1.42
CA ALA A 51 -22.41 -6.15 2.53
C ALA A 51 -21.60 -6.14 3.84
N LEU A 52 -20.32 -5.75 3.77
CA LEU A 52 -19.42 -5.66 4.90
C LEU A 52 -19.50 -4.26 5.50
N ASP A 53 -20.41 -4.06 6.46
CA ASP A 53 -20.47 -2.83 7.27
C ASP A 53 -19.98 -3.11 8.69
N ALA A 54 -18.91 -2.43 9.09
CA ALA A 54 -18.37 -2.47 10.43
C ALA A 54 -18.11 -1.03 10.90
N LEU A 55 -18.41 -0.75 12.17
CA LEU A 55 -18.36 0.61 12.74
C LEU A 55 -17.24 0.78 13.80
N PRO A 56 -15.94 0.83 13.41
CA PRO A 56 -14.81 0.90 14.35
C PRO A 56 -14.86 2.02 15.41
N TYR A 57 -15.46 3.18 15.11
CA TYR A 57 -15.52 4.30 16.06
C TYR A 57 -16.62 4.13 17.12
N VAL A 58 -17.58 3.25 16.87
CA VAL A 58 -18.75 3.02 17.74
C VAL A 58 -18.60 1.70 18.49
N ASP A 59 -18.07 0.69 17.82
CA ASP A 59 -17.91 -0.67 18.32
C ASP A 59 -16.41 -1.05 18.38
N PRO A 60 -15.69 -0.60 19.42
CA PRO A 60 -14.30 -0.97 19.61
C PRO A 60 -14.21 -2.41 20.10
N LEU A 61 -13.59 -3.28 19.30
CA LEU A 61 -13.41 -4.69 19.64
C LEU A 61 -12.45 -4.84 20.85
N PRO A 62 -12.93 -5.31 22.03
CA PRO A 62 -12.08 -5.57 23.18
C PRO A 62 -11.06 -6.68 22.89
N ALA A 63 -9.94 -6.66 23.60
CA ALA A 63 -8.82 -7.58 23.35
C ALA A 63 -9.20 -9.07 23.51
N GLU A 64 -10.16 -9.39 24.37
CA GLU A 64 -10.66 -10.76 24.57
C GLU A 64 -11.40 -11.27 23.33
N GLN A 65 -12.29 -10.45 22.76
CA GLN A 65 -13.02 -10.79 21.53
C GLN A 65 -12.09 -10.84 20.32
N GLN A 66 -11.00 -10.07 20.29
CA GLN A 66 -9.99 -10.18 19.23
C GLN A 66 -9.34 -11.56 19.19
N GLN A 67 -9.06 -12.16 20.35
CA GLN A 67 -8.47 -13.50 20.42
C GLN A 67 -9.47 -14.56 19.97
N GLU A 68 -10.74 -14.44 20.37
CA GLU A 68 -11.81 -15.34 19.92
C GLU A 68 -12.00 -15.26 18.40
N VAL A 69 -12.06 -14.04 17.84
CA VAL A 69 -12.15 -13.83 16.39
C VAL A 69 -10.95 -14.43 15.66
N GLN A 70 -9.74 -14.28 16.19
CA GLN A 70 -8.54 -14.90 15.61
C GLN A 70 -8.59 -16.42 15.64
N GLN A 71 -9.11 -17.02 16.72
CA GLN A 71 -9.28 -18.48 16.82
C GLN A 71 -10.31 -18.99 15.81
N LEU A 72 -11.45 -18.32 15.67
CA LEU A 72 -12.48 -18.66 14.69
C LEU A 72 -11.93 -18.52 13.26
N LEU A 73 -11.19 -17.45 12.98
CA LEU A 73 -10.56 -17.24 11.67
C LEU A 73 -9.53 -18.34 11.36
N GLN A 74 -8.75 -18.77 12.35
CA GLN A 74 -7.80 -19.87 12.18
C GLN A 74 -8.50 -21.20 11.92
N GLN A 75 -9.62 -21.47 12.60
CA GLN A 75 -10.44 -22.67 12.35
C GLN A 75 -10.96 -22.67 10.91
N GLU A 76 -11.46 -21.52 10.44
CA GLU A 76 -11.98 -21.39 9.08
C GLU A 76 -10.90 -21.53 8.02
N MET A 77 -9.72 -20.93 8.25
CA MET A 77 -8.55 -21.15 7.40
C MET A 77 -8.14 -22.62 7.36
N ALA A 78 -8.24 -23.34 8.47
CA ALA A 78 -7.91 -24.76 8.52
C ALA A 78 -8.94 -25.62 7.77
N LEU A 79 -10.23 -25.27 7.82
CA LEU A 79 -11.28 -25.93 7.03
C LEU A 79 -11.07 -25.71 5.54
N ILE A 80 -10.79 -24.46 5.12
CA ILE A 80 -10.48 -24.11 3.74
C ILE A 80 -9.25 -24.87 3.25
N ALA A 81 -8.19 -24.96 4.06
CA ALA A 81 -7.00 -25.71 3.72
C ALA A 81 -7.25 -27.22 3.58
N GLN A 82 -8.16 -27.79 4.39
CA GLN A 82 -8.57 -29.18 4.26
C GLN A 82 -9.36 -29.42 2.97
N GLU A 83 -10.33 -28.55 2.66
CA GLU A 83 -11.13 -28.62 1.43
C GLU A 83 -10.26 -28.47 0.18
N ALA A 84 -9.26 -27.59 0.22
CA ALA A 84 -8.31 -27.38 -0.85
C ALA A 84 -7.27 -28.52 -1.00
N GLY A 85 -7.22 -29.50 -0.09
CA GLY A 85 -6.27 -30.62 -0.16
C GLY A 85 -4.87 -30.30 0.38
N GLY A 86 -4.75 -29.27 1.23
CA GLY A 86 -3.53 -28.90 1.94
C GLY A 86 -3.22 -27.39 1.84
N PRO A 87 -2.29 -26.89 2.66
CA PRO A 87 -1.89 -25.48 2.66
C PRO A 87 -1.27 -25.02 1.33
N ASP A 88 -0.70 -25.95 0.55
CA ASP A 88 -0.04 -25.66 -0.72
C ASP A 88 -1.01 -25.49 -1.91
N ASN A 89 -2.29 -25.86 -1.75
CA ASN A 89 -3.32 -25.78 -2.80
C ASN A 89 -4.37 -24.70 -2.53
N LEU A 90 -4.10 -23.76 -1.62
CA LEU A 90 -5.03 -22.67 -1.34
C LEU A 90 -5.33 -21.87 -2.62
N PRO A 91 -6.58 -21.40 -2.82
CA PRO A 91 -6.92 -20.54 -3.93
C PRO A 91 -6.06 -19.27 -3.93
N ASP A 92 -5.46 -18.94 -5.07
CA ASP A 92 -4.70 -17.70 -5.22
C ASP A 92 -5.64 -16.52 -5.44
N TYR A 93 -6.02 -15.88 -4.32
CA TYR A 93 -6.87 -14.69 -4.31
C TYR A 93 -6.21 -13.45 -4.98
N LEU A 94 -4.92 -13.52 -5.31
CA LEU A 94 -4.18 -12.46 -5.99
C LEU A 94 -3.87 -12.76 -7.46
N SER A 95 -4.36 -13.89 -7.99
CA SER A 95 -4.16 -14.28 -9.40
C SER A 95 -4.62 -13.21 -10.40
N ASP A 96 -5.66 -12.47 -10.04
CA ASP A 96 -6.23 -11.37 -10.82
C ASP A 96 -5.41 -10.06 -10.78
N LEU A 97 -4.39 -9.99 -9.91
CA LEU A 97 -3.58 -8.81 -9.69
C LEU A 97 -2.11 -9.11 -10.05
N PRO A 98 -1.72 -8.93 -11.34
CA PRO A 98 -0.35 -9.21 -11.75
C PRO A 98 0.64 -8.29 -11.03
N LEU A 99 1.83 -8.81 -10.72
CA LEU A 99 2.89 -8.00 -10.12
C LEU A 99 3.21 -6.80 -11.05
N PRO A 100 3.39 -5.59 -10.49
CA PRO A 100 3.69 -4.42 -11.28
C PRO A 100 5.05 -4.59 -11.95
N LYS A 101 5.07 -4.48 -13.28
CA LYS A 101 6.32 -4.49 -14.05
C LYS A 101 7.08 -3.20 -13.77
N THR A 102 8.33 -3.32 -13.32
CA THR A 102 9.20 -2.18 -13.06
C THR A 102 10.27 -2.13 -14.14
N ALA A 103 10.35 -1.02 -14.87
CA ALA A 103 11.31 -0.84 -15.95
C ALA A 103 12.78 -0.98 -15.50
N ILE A 104 13.06 -0.80 -14.20
CA ILE A 104 14.42 -0.85 -13.65
C ILE A 104 14.80 -2.24 -13.11
N LEU A 105 13.86 -3.03 -12.58
CA LEU A 105 14.19 -4.38 -12.05
C LEU A 105 14.03 -5.45 -13.12
N ASP A 106 13.04 -5.30 -14.01
CA ASP A 106 12.68 -6.34 -14.97
C ASP A 106 13.56 -6.30 -16.22
N ASP A 107 14.18 -5.15 -16.52
CA ASP A 107 15.09 -5.00 -17.65
C ASP A 107 16.51 -5.43 -17.27
N ALA A 108 16.95 -6.53 -17.90
CA ALA A 108 18.28 -7.09 -17.75
C ALA A 108 19.42 -6.17 -18.23
N GLU A 109 19.13 -5.12 -19.00
CA GLU A 109 20.15 -4.17 -19.47
C GLU A 109 20.48 -3.07 -18.46
N THR A 110 19.59 -2.84 -17.49
CA THR A 110 19.80 -1.86 -16.43
C THR A 110 20.88 -2.32 -15.46
N MET A 111 21.53 -1.38 -14.79
CA MET A 111 22.55 -1.69 -13.77
C MET A 111 22.00 -2.62 -12.69
N LEU A 112 20.77 -2.36 -12.23
CA LEU A 112 20.13 -3.16 -11.19
C LEU A 112 19.70 -4.55 -11.69
N GLY A 113 19.17 -4.65 -12.92
CA GLY A 113 18.86 -5.94 -13.54
C GLY A 113 20.09 -6.83 -13.71
N LYS A 114 21.23 -6.26 -14.13
CA LYS A 114 22.52 -6.98 -14.23
C LYS A 114 23.00 -7.50 -12.88
N GLU A 115 22.88 -6.70 -11.83
CA GLU A 115 23.24 -7.08 -10.46
C GLU A 115 22.32 -8.18 -9.91
N MET A 116 21.02 -8.10 -10.17
CA MET A 116 20.05 -9.14 -9.82
C MET A 116 20.35 -10.46 -10.55
N ALA A 117 20.66 -10.40 -11.85
CA ALA A 117 21.08 -11.56 -12.62
C ALA A 117 22.41 -12.16 -12.12
N ARG A 118 23.39 -11.32 -11.74
CA ARG A 118 24.64 -11.78 -11.12
C ARG A 118 24.38 -12.51 -9.81
N LYS A 119 23.53 -11.93 -8.94
CA LYS A 119 23.14 -12.54 -7.66
C LYS A 119 22.42 -13.87 -7.87
N ALA A 120 21.54 -13.97 -8.87
CA ALA A 120 20.87 -15.20 -9.24
C ALA A 120 21.87 -16.29 -9.70
N ARG A 121 22.96 -15.91 -10.37
CA ARG A 121 24.07 -16.81 -10.72
C ARG A 121 25.01 -17.14 -9.55
N GLY A 122 24.83 -16.52 -8.38
CA GLY A 122 25.70 -16.71 -7.21
C GLY A 122 27.11 -16.17 -7.39
N GLU A 123 27.35 -15.30 -8.38
CA GLU A 123 28.66 -14.72 -8.65
C GLU A 123 29.00 -13.64 -7.61
N PRO A 124 30.21 -13.68 -7.00
CA PRO A 124 30.64 -12.66 -6.06
C PRO A 124 30.82 -11.30 -6.75
N ILE A 125 30.72 -10.22 -5.97
CA ILE A 125 30.95 -8.86 -6.48
C ILE A 125 32.41 -8.76 -6.94
N PRO A 126 32.70 -8.33 -8.19
CA PRO A 126 34.07 -8.13 -8.63
C PRO A 126 34.75 -7.06 -7.77
N GLU A 127 35.95 -7.35 -7.28
CA GLU A 127 36.74 -6.40 -6.52
C GLU A 127 37.07 -5.18 -7.38
N LEU A 128 36.93 -3.99 -6.79
CA LEU A 128 37.26 -2.76 -7.47
C LEU A 128 38.79 -2.62 -7.59
N ASP A 129 39.31 -2.77 -8.79
CA ASP A 129 40.74 -2.61 -9.06
C ASP A 129 41.15 -1.13 -9.05
N LEU A 130 41.65 -0.68 -7.89
CA LEU A 130 42.21 0.66 -7.69
C LEU A 130 43.72 0.72 -8.01
N SER A 131 44.36 -0.40 -8.35
CA SER A 131 45.82 -0.46 -8.54
C SER A 131 46.28 0.45 -9.69
N LYS A 132 45.44 0.59 -10.71
CA LYS A 132 45.66 1.44 -11.89
C LYS A 132 45.80 2.93 -11.57
N TYR A 133 45.26 3.39 -10.45
CA TYR A 133 45.20 4.82 -10.09
C TYR A 133 46.10 5.18 -8.90
N THR A 134 46.57 4.19 -8.15
CA THR A 134 47.28 4.40 -6.88
C THR A 134 48.73 3.91 -6.91
N SER A 135 49.08 3.00 -7.82
CA SER A 135 50.39 2.39 -7.87
C SER A 135 50.96 2.41 -9.29
N PHE A 136 52.24 2.78 -9.41
CA PHE A 136 53.04 2.45 -10.57
C PHE A 136 54.18 1.55 -10.10
N THR A 137 54.44 0.48 -10.85
CA THR A 137 55.54 -0.44 -10.57
C THR A 137 56.71 -0.13 -11.49
N VAL A 138 57.86 0.18 -10.91
CA VAL A 138 59.11 0.32 -11.68
C VAL A 138 59.71 -1.07 -11.90
N PRO A 139 60.00 -1.49 -13.15
CA PRO A 139 60.65 -2.77 -13.41
C PRO A 139 62.01 -2.84 -12.69
N THR A 140 62.20 -3.87 -11.84
CA THR A 140 63.42 -4.07 -11.04
C THR A 140 63.94 -5.50 -11.19
N GLY A 141 65.25 -5.71 -10.97
CA GLY A 141 65.90 -7.03 -11.09
C GLY A 141 65.86 -7.59 -12.52
N GLN A 142 65.51 -8.88 -12.67
CA GLN A 142 65.41 -9.54 -13.99
C GLN A 142 64.33 -8.93 -14.91
N LYS A 143 63.35 -8.20 -14.37
CA LYS A 143 62.32 -7.50 -15.17
C LYS A 143 62.82 -6.17 -15.75
N ALA A 144 63.96 -5.67 -15.28
CA ALA A 144 64.55 -4.43 -15.76
C ALA A 144 65.23 -4.57 -17.14
N SER A 145 65.51 -5.79 -17.60
CA SER A 145 66.06 -6.06 -18.94
C SER A 145 64.99 -6.07 -20.04
N ASP A 146 63.70 -6.11 -19.68
CA ASP A 146 62.59 -6.09 -20.64
C ASP A 146 62.14 -4.66 -20.95
N VAL A 147 62.45 -4.21 -22.17
CA VAL A 147 62.10 -2.88 -22.69
C VAL A 147 60.59 -2.64 -22.69
N LYS A 148 59.77 -3.68 -22.95
CA LYS A 148 58.30 -3.52 -23.02
C LYS A 148 57.68 -3.21 -21.65
N LEU A 149 58.30 -3.69 -20.57
CA LEU A 149 57.86 -3.37 -19.22
C LEU A 149 58.18 -1.92 -18.84
N TRP A 150 59.31 -1.39 -19.33
CA TRP A 150 59.65 0.03 -19.17
C TRP A 150 58.72 0.94 -19.96
N GLU A 151 58.38 0.60 -21.20
CA GLU A 151 57.39 1.35 -21.98
C GLU A 151 56.03 1.42 -21.28
N LYS A 152 55.54 0.29 -20.75
CA LYS A 152 54.29 0.25 -19.97
C LYS A 152 54.36 1.10 -18.70
N ALA A 153 55.49 1.07 -17.98
CA ALA A 153 55.69 1.87 -16.79
C ALA A 153 55.71 3.38 -17.11
N VAL A 154 56.37 3.78 -18.21
CA VAL A 154 56.39 5.18 -18.68
C VAL A 154 54.99 5.65 -19.06
N VAL A 155 54.23 4.85 -19.81
CA VAL A 155 52.85 5.18 -20.17
C VAL A 155 51.97 5.33 -18.92
N ASN A 156 52.10 4.43 -17.94
CA ASN A 156 51.35 4.54 -16.67
C ASN A 156 51.74 5.82 -15.90
N CYS A 157 53.03 6.15 -15.81
CA CYS A 157 53.49 7.39 -15.18
C CYS A 157 52.95 8.65 -15.90
N GLN A 158 52.91 8.65 -17.24
CA GLN A 158 52.32 9.74 -18.02
C GLN A 158 50.82 9.87 -17.75
N GLN A 159 50.10 8.75 -17.67
CA GLN A 159 48.67 8.73 -17.31
C GLN A 159 48.44 9.30 -15.91
N LEU A 160 49.24 8.87 -14.93
CA LEU A 160 49.14 9.36 -13.56
C LEU A 160 49.45 10.87 -13.47
N LEU A 161 50.48 11.34 -14.18
CA LEU A 161 50.81 12.77 -14.25
C LEU A 161 49.66 13.59 -14.85
N GLN A 162 49.02 13.08 -15.90
CA GLN A 162 47.87 13.77 -16.50
C GLN A 162 46.68 13.79 -15.55
N HIS A 163 46.45 12.71 -14.81
CA HIS A 163 45.41 12.65 -13.79
C HIS A 163 45.68 13.65 -12.65
N THR A 164 46.92 13.76 -12.15
CA THR A 164 47.26 14.73 -11.10
C THR A 164 47.18 16.17 -11.58
N ALA A 165 47.60 16.47 -12.81
CA ALA A 165 47.43 17.78 -13.41
C ALA A 165 45.94 18.17 -13.54
N THR A 166 45.09 17.23 -13.98
CA THR A 166 43.65 17.44 -14.07
C THR A 166 43.02 17.61 -12.68
N ALA A 167 43.43 16.80 -11.70
CA ALA A 167 42.97 16.93 -10.32
C ALA A 167 43.36 18.28 -9.71
N HIS A 168 44.54 18.81 -10.04
CA HIS A 168 44.97 20.13 -9.61
C HIS A 168 44.06 21.24 -10.14
N ILE A 169 43.78 21.23 -11.45
CA ILE A 169 42.84 22.17 -12.08
C ILE A 169 41.43 22.05 -11.45
N ASN A 170 40.96 20.82 -11.21
CA ASN A 170 39.67 20.58 -10.57
C ASN A 170 39.64 21.14 -9.14
N LEU A 171 40.73 21.03 -8.38
CA LEU A 171 40.85 21.60 -7.04
C LEU A 171 40.87 23.14 -7.07
N GLU A 172 41.54 23.75 -8.04
CA GLU A 172 41.50 25.21 -8.23
C GLU A 172 40.08 25.68 -8.54
N LEU A 173 39.38 25.00 -9.45
CA LEU A 173 37.98 25.28 -9.78
C LEU A 173 37.07 25.12 -8.57
N MET A 174 37.27 24.04 -7.80
CA MET A 174 36.54 23.78 -6.56
C MET A 174 36.81 24.88 -5.55
N ASN A 175 38.05 25.29 -5.32
CA ASN A 175 38.38 26.34 -4.36
C ASN A 175 37.72 27.69 -4.74
N ALA A 176 37.63 28.00 -6.04
CA ALA A 176 36.98 29.20 -6.53
C ALA A 176 35.44 29.19 -6.37
N HIS A 177 34.77 28.05 -6.58
CA HIS A 177 33.31 28.00 -6.71
C HIS A 177 32.58 27.11 -5.69
N ALA A 178 33.27 26.32 -4.89
CA ALA A 178 32.64 25.33 -4.00
C ALA A 178 31.74 25.98 -2.96
N ALA A 179 32.20 27.03 -2.28
CA ALA A 179 31.41 27.68 -1.24
C ALA A 179 30.08 28.23 -1.78
N ALA A 180 30.12 28.96 -2.90
CA ALA A 180 28.92 29.52 -3.52
C ALA A 180 27.98 28.44 -4.09
N SER A 181 28.55 27.39 -4.70
CA SER A 181 27.78 26.27 -5.23
C SER A 181 27.11 25.47 -4.11
N TRP A 182 27.83 25.23 -3.02
CA TRP A 182 27.32 24.52 -1.85
C TRP A 182 26.22 25.30 -1.14
N GLN A 183 26.37 26.61 -0.97
CA GLN A 183 25.31 27.45 -0.42
C GLN A 183 24.04 27.43 -1.27
N ARG A 184 24.17 27.48 -2.61
CA ARG A 184 23.03 27.35 -3.53
C ARG A 184 22.38 25.97 -3.42
N HIS A 185 23.18 24.92 -3.37
CA HIS A 185 22.70 23.55 -3.18
C HIS A 185 21.93 23.41 -1.86
N LEU A 186 22.49 23.91 -0.75
CA LEU A 186 21.83 23.89 0.56
C LEU A 186 20.51 24.66 0.55
N LYS A 187 20.45 25.83 -0.11
CA LYS A 187 19.20 26.58 -0.25
C LYS A 187 18.13 25.79 -1.02
N ASN A 188 18.51 25.13 -2.12
CA ASN A 188 17.59 24.28 -2.87
C ASN A 188 17.12 23.08 -2.03
N LEU A 189 18.05 22.44 -1.31
CA LEU A 189 17.74 21.33 -0.42
C LEU A 189 16.77 21.73 0.69
N THR A 190 16.97 22.89 1.32
CA THR A 190 16.05 23.43 2.33
C THR A 190 14.68 23.72 1.72
N GLN A 191 14.62 24.34 0.54
CA GLN A 191 13.34 24.60 -0.14
C GLN A 191 12.60 23.29 -0.48
N THR A 192 13.33 22.27 -0.93
CA THR A 192 12.78 20.94 -1.22
C THR A 192 12.25 20.29 0.05
N LYS A 193 13.01 20.36 1.15
CA LYS A 193 12.57 19.90 2.48
C LYS A 193 11.28 20.58 2.90
N ASP A 194 11.20 21.91 2.79
CA ASP A 194 10.03 22.67 3.20
C ASP A 194 8.81 22.31 2.34
N ARG A 195 8.99 22.11 1.04
CA ARG A 195 7.94 21.63 0.12
C ARG A 195 7.44 20.24 0.52
N LEU A 196 8.34 19.30 0.80
CA LEU A 196 7.97 17.95 1.22
C LEU A 196 7.26 17.97 2.58
N ALA A 197 7.74 18.76 3.54
CA ALA A 197 7.10 18.92 4.83
C ALA A 197 5.68 19.50 4.70
N ALA A 198 5.48 20.50 3.82
CA ALA A 198 4.16 21.04 3.53
C ALA A 198 3.24 20.00 2.86
N ALA A 199 3.76 19.19 1.92
CA ALA A 199 2.99 18.11 1.30
C ALA A 199 2.56 17.04 2.31
N THR A 200 3.46 16.62 3.21
CA THR A 200 3.13 15.68 4.29
C THR A 200 2.08 16.25 5.24
N LYS A 201 2.20 17.52 5.62
CA LYS A 201 1.21 18.19 6.46
C LYS A 201 -0.17 18.22 5.79
N ARG A 202 -0.22 18.58 4.50
CA ARG A 202 -1.46 18.57 3.72
C ARG A 202 -2.09 17.19 3.67
N ARG A 203 -1.31 16.13 3.45
CA ARG A 203 -1.80 14.74 3.46
C ARG A 203 -2.36 14.35 4.82
N ALA A 204 -1.69 14.72 5.91
CA ALA A 204 -2.19 14.46 7.26
C ALA A 204 -3.51 15.21 7.55
N GLU A 205 -3.66 16.43 7.04
CA GLU A 205 -4.93 17.18 7.12
C GLU A 205 -6.04 16.50 6.31
N GLU A 206 -5.76 16.05 5.09
CA GLU A 206 -6.69 15.29 4.23
C GLU A 206 -7.10 13.95 4.88
N GLU A 207 -6.17 13.22 5.50
CA GLU A 207 -6.49 12.01 6.26
C GLU A 207 -7.38 12.33 7.47
N ASN A 208 -7.07 13.41 8.19
CA ASN A 208 -7.84 13.83 9.35
C ASN A 208 -9.27 14.23 8.99
N THR A 209 -9.48 14.89 7.84
CA THR A 209 -10.85 15.20 7.38
C THR A 209 -11.62 13.93 7.04
N ILE A 210 -11.00 12.94 6.40
CA ILE A 210 -11.62 11.64 6.14
C ILE A 210 -12.01 10.94 7.45
N CYS A 211 -11.10 10.87 8.42
CA CYS A 211 -11.36 10.28 9.74
C CYS A 211 -12.49 11.01 10.49
N LYS A 212 -12.55 12.34 10.43
CA LYS A 212 -13.65 13.13 11.00
C LYS A 212 -14.98 12.81 10.34
N THR A 213 -15.02 12.79 9.01
CA THR A 213 -16.24 12.47 8.25
C THR A 213 -16.73 11.06 8.58
N ARG A 214 -15.84 10.06 8.56
CA ARG A 214 -16.18 8.67 8.93
C ARG A 214 -16.71 8.58 10.36
N LYS A 215 -16.07 9.27 11.31
CA LYS A 215 -16.53 9.28 12.71
C LYS A 215 -17.94 9.88 12.84
N LEU A 216 -18.23 10.99 12.16
CA LEU A 216 -19.56 11.60 12.19
C LEU A 216 -20.62 10.65 11.61
N GLN A 217 -20.36 10.07 10.44
CA GLN A 217 -21.25 9.10 9.79
C GLN A 217 -21.53 7.88 10.68
N GLN A 218 -20.51 7.30 11.31
CA GLN A 218 -20.68 6.14 12.18
C GLN A 218 -21.45 6.50 13.46
N VAL A 219 -21.19 7.67 14.07
CA VAL A 219 -21.94 8.11 15.25
C VAL A 219 -23.41 8.37 14.93
N GLU A 220 -23.71 8.95 13.77
CA GLU A 220 -25.08 9.13 13.28
C GLU A 220 -25.77 7.78 13.06
N ALA A 221 -25.13 6.87 12.33
CA ALA A 221 -25.63 5.51 12.11
C ALA A 221 -25.89 4.79 13.44
N ALA A 222 -24.99 4.88 14.42
CA ALA A 222 -25.18 4.32 15.75
C ALA A 222 -26.40 4.90 16.49
N GLY A 223 -26.66 6.20 16.32
CA GLY A 223 -27.87 6.84 16.83
C GLY A 223 -29.13 6.22 16.22
N THR A 224 -29.14 6.03 14.90
CA THR A 224 -30.27 5.38 14.21
C THR A 224 -30.45 3.92 14.61
N LEU A 225 -29.36 3.15 14.75
CA LEU A 225 -29.39 1.76 15.20
C LEU A 225 -29.97 1.64 16.62
N LYS A 226 -29.59 2.52 17.55
CA LYS A 226 -30.16 2.55 18.90
C LYS A 226 -31.66 2.86 18.90
N GLN A 227 -32.10 3.77 18.03
CA GLN A 227 -33.53 4.06 17.89
C GLN A 227 -34.29 2.86 17.33
N LEU A 228 -33.76 2.22 16.28
CA LEU A 228 -34.35 1.01 15.71
C LEU A 228 -34.42 -0.13 16.72
N ASP A 229 -33.35 -0.36 17.48
CA ASP A 229 -33.31 -1.37 18.53
C ASP A 229 -34.36 -1.10 19.63
N GLN A 230 -34.48 0.15 20.09
CA GLN A 230 -35.53 0.54 21.03
C GLN A 230 -36.94 0.31 20.48
N THR A 231 -37.19 0.66 19.22
CA THR A 231 -38.49 0.41 18.59
C THR A 231 -38.76 -1.07 18.42
N ALA A 232 -37.75 -1.87 18.04
CA ALA A 232 -37.85 -3.32 17.92
C ALA A 232 -38.18 -3.96 19.27
N GLN A 233 -37.49 -3.55 20.35
CA GLN A 233 -37.78 -4.02 21.70
C GLN A 233 -39.17 -3.59 22.16
N GLN A 234 -39.62 -2.38 21.82
CA GLN A 234 -40.97 -1.93 22.10
C GLN A 234 -42.01 -2.79 21.37
N TYR A 235 -41.81 -3.10 20.10
CA TYR A 235 -42.69 -4.00 19.35
C TYR A 235 -42.72 -5.40 19.98
N LYS A 236 -41.57 -5.97 20.35
CA LYS A 236 -41.50 -7.26 21.07
C LYS A 236 -42.30 -7.23 22.37
N ASN A 237 -42.09 -6.21 23.20
CA ASN A 237 -42.81 -6.05 24.47
C ASN A 237 -44.32 -5.85 24.27
N ASN A 238 -44.71 -5.07 23.26
CA ASN A 238 -46.12 -4.85 22.92
C ASN A 238 -46.77 -6.14 22.44
N ASN A 239 -46.12 -6.89 21.55
CA ASN A 239 -46.61 -8.16 21.06
C ASN A 239 -46.74 -9.18 22.20
N ALA A 240 -45.75 -9.27 23.09
CA ALA A 240 -45.80 -10.11 24.28
C ALA A 240 -46.95 -9.74 25.22
N SER A 241 -47.17 -8.44 25.45
CA SER A 241 -48.30 -7.94 26.25
C SER A 241 -49.66 -8.26 25.63
N ILE A 242 -49.79 -8.13 24.30
CA ILE A 242 -51.00 -8.51 23.56
C ILE A 242 -51.26 -10.01 23.68
N ILE A 243 -50.26 -10.85 23.47
CA ILE A 243 -50.37 -12.32 23.62
C ILE A 243 -50.81 -12.67 25.05
N ALA A 244 -50.22 -12.04 26.06
CA ALA A 244 -50.59 -12.24 27.46
C ALA A 244 -52.02 -11.79 27.77
N ALA A 245 -52.50 -10.70 27.17
CA ALA A 245 -53.87 -10.20 27.33
C ALA A 245 -54.92 -11.02 26.58
N LEU A 246 -54.54 -11.65 25.45
CA LEU A 246 -55.42 -12.54 24.69
C LEU A 246 -55.73 -13.83 25.45
N GLY A 247 -54.80 -14.36 26.25
CA GLY A 247 -55.02 -15.56 27.08
C GLY A 247 -56.30 -15.53 27.94
N PRO A 248 -56.47 -14.56 28.87
CA PRO A 248 -57.67 -14.47 29.70
C PRO A 248 -58.93 -14.12 28.89
N LEU A 249 -58.81 -13.30 27.84
CA LEU A 249 -59.95 -12.95 26.99
C LEU A 249 -60.48 -14.18 26.23
N THR A 250 -59.58 -15.01 25.68
CA THR A 250 -59.95 -16.26 25.03
C THR A 250 -60.59 -17.23 26.02
N ALA A 251 -60.09 -17.30 27.26
CA ALA A 251 -60.70 -18.12 28.31
C ALA A 251 -62.11 -17.63 28.69
N GLU A 252 -62.32 -16.32 28.81
CA GLU A 252 -63.65 -15.73 29.06
C GLU A 252 -64.62 -16.01 27.91
N VAL A 253 -64.18 -15.85 26.66
CA VAL A 253 -64.98 -16.19 25.48
C VAL A 253 -65.35 -17.67 25.47
N GLN A 254 -64.42 -18.57 25.82
CA GLN A 254 -64.70 -20.01 25.92
C GLN A 254 -65.74 -20.32 27.01
N ASP A 255 -65.65 -19.70 28.19
CA ASP A 255 -66.62 -19.88 29.28
C ASP A 255 -68.02 -19.33 28.89
N LEU A 256 -68.07 -18.17 28.25
CA LEU A 256 -69.32 -17.60 27.73
C LEU A 256 -69.94 -18.49 26.66
N LYS A 257 -69.16 -19.02 25.71
CA LYS A 257 -69.62 -20.00 24.71
C LYS A 257 -70.18 -21.25 25.39
N ALA A 258 -69.52 -21.78 26.42
CA ALA A 258 -69.99 -22.94 27.18
C ALA A 258 -71.34 -22.65 27.88
N LYS A 259 -71.49 -21.49 28.52
CA LYS A 259 -72.75 -21.05 29.14
C LYS A 259 -73.89 -20.91 28.12
N CYS A 260 -73.61 -20.34 26.95
CA CYS A 260 -74.59 -20.21 25.87
C CYS A 260 -75.00 -21.57 25.28
N ARG A 261 -74.07 -22.52 25.19
CA ARG A 261 -74.33 -23.91 24.77
C ARG A 261 -75.25 -24.64 25.76
N ILE A 262 -74.99 -24.53 27.06
CA ILE A 262 -75.85 -25.10 28.11
C ILE A 262 -77.28 -24.51 28.05
N ARG A 263 -77.41 -23.24 27.67
CA ARG A 263 -78.69 -22.54 27.55
C ARG A 263 -79.40 -22.76 26.20
N GLY A 264 -78.79 -23.46 25.25
CA GLY A 264 -79.36 -23.72 23.92
C GLY A 264 -79.47 -22.48 23.01
N ILE A 265 -78.68 -21.44 23.30
CA ILE A 265 -78.70 -20.15 22.57
C ILE A 265 -77.62 -20.10 21.48
N LEU A 266 -76.63 -20.99 21.55
CA LEU A 266 -75.49 -21.00 20.62
C LEU A 266 -75.86 -21.70 19.29
N PRO A 267 -75.74 -21.04 18.12
CA PRO A 267 -76.05 -21.64 16.82
C PRO A 267 -75.09 -22.76 16.42
N GLU A 268 -75.58 -23.82 15.75
CA GLU A 268 -74.81 -25.01 15.32
C GLU A 268 -73.60 -24.71 14.40
N TYR A 269 -73.56 -23.56 13.72
CA TYR A 269 -72.44 -23.19 12.85
C TYR A 269 -71.24 -22.58 13.59
N ALA A 270 -71.36 -22.32 14.90
CA ALA A 270 -70.29 -21.73 15.72
C ALA A 270 -69.44 -22.79 16.45
N GLU A 271 -69.59 -24.06 16.10
CA GLU A 271 -68.89 -25.19 16.74
C GLU A 271 -67.44 -25.34 16.26
N GLU A 272 -67.10 -24.78 15.10
CA GLU A 272 -65.78 -24.90 14.47
C GLU A 272 -64.99 -23.60 14.62
N ASP A 273 -64.48 -23.34 15.83
CA ASP A 273 -63.19 -22.65 15.92
C ASP A 273 -62.17 -23.75 16.20
N GLU A 274 -61.63 -24.37 15.15
CA GLU A 274 -60.31 -25.00 15.22
C GLU A 274 -59.34 -23.90 15.64
N LEU A 275 -59.20 -23.72 16.95
CA LEU A 275 -58.16 -22.92 17.53
C LEU A 275 -56.89 -23.68 17.17
N ASP A 276 -56.21 -23.27 16.10
CA ASP A 276 -54.93 -23.81 15.67
C ASP A 276 -53.90 -23.59 16.78
N LEU A 277 -53.94 -24.44 17.80
CA LEU A 277 -53.01 -24.45 18.92
C LEU A 277 -51.59 -24.63 18.39
N GLU A 278 -51.42 -25.34 17.27
CA GLU A 278 -50.15 -25.46 16.54
C GLU A 278 -49.66 -24.10 16.02
N ALA A 279 -50.50 -23.32 15.34
CA ALA A 279 -50.11 -21.98 14.86
C ALA A 279 -49.79 -21.00 16.01
N TRP A 280 -50.50 -21.12 17.14
CA TRP A 280 -50.22 -20.35 18.34
C TRP A 280 -48.93 -20.77 19.06
N GLN A 281 -48.63 -22.06 19.13
CA GLN A 281 -47.38 -22.57 19.68
C GLN A 281 -46.20 -22.24 18.76
N GLU A 282 -46.39 -22.27 17.45
CA GLU A 282 -45.39 -21.88 16.47
C GLU A 282 -45.08 -20.37 16.57
N ALA A 283 -46.10 -19.51 16.71
CA ALA A 283 -45.92 -18.08 16.95
C ALA A 283 -45.25 -17.76 18.30
N ALA A 284 -45.46 -18.59 19.33
CA ALA A 284 -44.81 -18.46 20.63
C ALA A 284 -43.37 -19.03 20.65
N ASN A 285 -43.08 -20.08 19.88
CA ASN A 285 -41.77 -20.75 19.81
C ASN A 285 -40.79 -20.11 18.81
N VAL A 286 -41.17 -19.06 18.07
CA VAL A 286 -40.21 -18.23 17.30
C VAL A 286 -39.25 -17.46 18.24
N GLU A 287 -39.44 -17.57 19.56
CA GLU A 287 -38.42 -17.27 20.57
C GLU A 287 -37.34 -18.37 20.63
N SER A 288 -36.41 -18.40 19.67
CA SER A 288 -35.05 -18.96 19.81
C SER A 288 -34.11 -18.35 18.78
#